data_AF-A9A670-F1
#
_entry.id   AF-A9A670-F1
#
_cell.length_a   1.000
_cell.length_b   1.000
_cell.length_c   1.000
_cell.angle_alpha   90.00
_cell.angle_beta   90.00
_cell.angle_gamma   90.00
#
_symmetry.space_group_name_H-M   'P 1'
#
loop_
_entity.id
_entity.type
_entity.pdbx_description
1 polymer ?
#
loop_
_entity_poly.entity_id
_entity_poly.type
_entity_poly.pdbx_seq_one_letter_code
_entity_poly.pdbx_strand_id
1 'polypeptide(L)'
;MGALTEYLELKDEACQLKEEVSRVMMDRKRSTSEKREIVDHLQKKLRSKNQRIRILHDKVVIYYLFPGLLIIVAALTFRFSESFREMLIELLMKFI
;
A
#
# COMPACT_ATOMS: atom_id res chain seq x y z
N MET A 1 -1.78 -18.24 7.44
CA MET A 1 -2.37 -16.92 7.76
C MET A 1 -2.19 -16.04 6.54
N GLY A 2 -3.20 -15.26 6.13
CA GLY A 2 -3.17 -14.53 4.87
C GLY A 2 -2.38 -13.22 4.95
N ALA A 3 -1.85 -12.74 3.82
CA ALA A 3 -1.05 -11.50 3.73
C ALA A 3 -1.77 -10.26 4.30
N LEU A 4 -3.11 -10.27 4.28
CA LEU A 4 -3.96 -9.21 4.83
C LEU A 4 -4.00 -9.24 6.36
N THR A 5 -4.01 -10.44 6.94
CA THR A 5 -3.91 -10.65 8.39
C THR A 5 -2.53 -10.25 8.90
N GLU A 6 -1.46 -10.68 8.23
CA GLU A 6 -0.09 -10.29 8.56
C GLU A 6 0.11 -8.76 8.47
N TYR A 7 -0.50 -8.11 7.47
CA TYR A 7 -0.48 -6.65 7.35
C TYR A 7 -1.18 -5.95 8.53
N LEU A 8 -2.36 -6.44 8.93
CA LEU A 8 -3.13 -5.89 10.05
C LEU A 8 -2.40 -6.06 11.38
N GLU A 9 -1.84 -7.24 11.64
CA GLU A 9 -1.04 -7.52 12.83
C GLU A 9 0.18 -6.62 12.92
N LEU A 10 0.95 -6.48 11.83
CA LEU A 10 2.10 -5.58 11.77
C LEU A 10 1.71 -4.11 12.03
N LYS A 11 0.54 -3.69 11.55
CA LYS A 11 0.02 -2.33 11.77
C LYS A 11 -0.38 -2.11 13.23
N ASP A 12 -0.99 -3.12 13.86
CA ASP A 12 -1.36 -3.06 15.28
C ASP A 12 -0.13 -3.02 16.18
N GLU A 13 0.86 -3.88 15.94
CA GLU A 13 2.14 -3.87 16.64
C GLU A 13 2.88 -2.52 16.50
N ALA A 14 2.79 -1.88 15.33
CA ALA A 14 3.37 -0.55 15.11
C ALA A 14 2.62 0.54 15.90
N CYS A 15 1.31 0.38 16.11
CA CYS A 15 0.50 1.27 16.93
C CYS A 15 0.88 1.13 18.41
N GLN A 16 0.96 -0.11 18.91
CA GLN A 16 1.39 -0.41 20.29
C GLN A 16 2.79 0.14 20.57
N LEU A 17 3.72 0.03 19.63
CA LEU A 17 5.06 0.62 19.77
C LEU A 17 5.03 2.16 19.93
N LYS A 18 4.12 2.85 19.24
CA LYS A 18 3.96 4.31 19.39
C LYS A 18 3.40 4.67 20.75
N GLU A 19 2.44 3.91 21.25
CA GLU A 19 1.90 4.09 22.59
C GLU A 19 2.98 3.85 23.66
N GLU A 20 3.82 2.83 23.46
CA GLU A 20 4.94 2.53 24.33
C GLU A 20 5.96 3.68 24.36
N VAL A 21 6.32 4.24 23.19
CA VAL A 21 7.17 5.45 23.11
C VAL A 21 6.55 6.61 23.90
N SER A 22 5.24 6.85 23.74
CA SER A 22 4.53 7.90 24.49
C SER A 22 4.59 7.67 26.00
N ARG A 23 4.37 6.42 26.43
CA ARG A 23 4.44 6.00 27.84
C ARG A 23 5.84 6.22 28.42
N VAL A 24 6.88 5.86 27.67
CA VAL A 24 8.29 6.07 28.06
C VAL A 24 8.63 7.56 28.19
N MET A 25 8.12 8.41 27.29
CA MET A 25 8.34 9.86 27.39
C MET A 25 7.65 10.47 28.63
N MET A 26 6.44 9.99 28.95
CA MET A 26 5.65 10.47 30.10
C MET A 26 6.15 9.95 31.46
N ASP A 27 6.99 8.90 31.48
CA ASP A 27 7.51 8.32 32.72
C ASP A 27 8.42 9.32 33.47
N ARG A 28 7.97 9.87 34.59
CA ARG A 28 8.73 10.83 35.39
C ARG A 28 9.91 10.20 36.16
N LYS A 29 9.97 8.87 36.27
CA LYS A 29 11.03 8.17 37.04
C LYS A 29 12.32 7.98 36.25
N ARG A 30 12.24 7.97 34.91
CA ARG A 30 13.40 7.72 34.04
C ARG A 30 14.17 8.98 33.72
N SER A 31 15.48 8.86 33.67
CA SER A 31 16.36 9.95 33.26
C SER A 31 16.18 10.27 31.77
N THR A 32 16.57 11.47 31.36
CA THR A 32 16.47 11.90 29.96
C THR A 32 17.35 11.04 29.03
N SER A 33 18.48 10.50 29.53
CA SER A 33 19.35 9.61 28.75
C SER A 33 18.74 8.22 28.57
N GLU A 34 18.16 7.65 29.63
CA GLU A 34 17.44 6.36 29.55
C GLU A 34 16.25 6.43 28.60
N LYS A 35 15.47 7.53 28.68
CA LYS A 35 14.38 7.77 27.74
C LYS A 35 14.88 7.82 26.30
N ARG A 36 16.01 8.49 26.05
CA ARG A 36 16.57 8.63 24.71
C ARG A 36 17.00 7.28 24.13
N GLU A 37 17.68 6.44 24.91
CA GLU A 37 18.10 5.11 24.45
C GLU A 37 16.90 4.19 24.16
N ILE A 38 15.90 4.18 25.04
CA ILE A 38 14.71 3.35 24.88
C ILE A 38 13.89 3.82 23.66
N VAL A 39 13.70 5.12 23.50
CA VAL A 39 12.99 5.68 22.35
C VAL A 39 13.75 5.43 21.04
N ASP A 40 15.09 5.53 21.03
CA ASP A 40 15.88 5.25 19.83
C ASP A 40 15.78 3.77 19.43
N HIS A 41 15.81 2.85 20.40
CA HIS A 41 15.59 1.43 20.14
C HIS A 41 14.17 1.17 19.57
N LEU A 42 13.13 1.73 20.20
CA LEU A 42 11.75 1.59 19.76
C LEU A 42 11.55 2.19 18.36
N GLN A 43 12.16 3.34 18.06
CA GLN A 43 12.11 3.95 16.73
C GLN A 43 12.78 3.10 15.66
N LYS A 44 13.94 2.49 15.94
CA LYS A 44 14.59 1.54 15.02
C LYS A 44 13.68 0.34 14.73
N LYS A 45 13.05 -0.22 15.76
CA LYS A 45 12.11 -1.34 15.62
C LYS A 45 10.87 -0.94 14.81
N LEU A 46 10.33 0.27 15.04
CA LEU A 46 9.22 0.83 14.28
C LEU A 46 9.57 1.02 12.80
N ARG A 47 10.76 1.56 12.48
CA ARG A 47 11.22 1.72 11.09
C ARG A 47 11.31 0.37 10.37
N SER A 48 11.88 -0.64 11.03
CA SER A 48 11.97 -2.00 10.47
C SER A 48 10.59 -2.59 10.16
N LYS A 49 9.64 -2.48 11.08
CA LYS A 49 8.26 -2.96 10.87
C LYS A 49 7.56 -2.19 9.75
N ASN A 50 7.67 -0.86 9.71
CA ASN A 50 7.09 -0.05 8.63
C ASN A 50 7.66 -0.39 7.25
N GLN A 51 8.96 -0.71 7.16
CA GLN A 51 9.56 -1.13 5.90
C GLN A 51 8.99 -2.46 5.42
N ARG A 52 8.78 -3.43 6.32
CA ARG A 52 8.10 -4.70 6.00
C ARG A 52 6.66 -4.48 5.56
N ILE A 53 5.90 -3.62 6.25
CA ILE A 53 4.53 -3.25 5.88
C ILE A 53 4.51 -2.68 4.45
N ARG A 54 5.45 -1.79 4.12
CA ARG A 54 5.54 -1.18 2.79
C ARG A 54 5.80 -2.21 1.69
N ILE A 55 6.73 -3.14 1.93
CA ILE A 55 7.04 -4.22 0.99
C ILE A 55 5.82 -5.14 0.79
N LEU A 56 5.11 -5.47 1.87
CA LEU A 56 3.92 -6.30 1.79
C LEU A 56 2.79 -5.59 1.04
N HIS A 57 2.61 -4.29 1.30
CA HIS A 57 1.64 -3.46 0.60
C HIS A 57 1.95 -3.35 -0.89
N ASP A 58 3.20 -3.10 -1.27
CA ASP A 58 3.62 -3.07 -2.68
C ASP A 58 3.36 -4.40 -3.37
N LYS A 59 3.65 -5.52 -2.72
CA LYS A 59 3.30 -6.84 -3.26
C LYS A 59 1.80 -6.97 -3.47
N VAL A 60 0.97 -6.60 -2.50
CA VAL A 60 -0.50 -6.67 -2.65
C VAL A 60 -0.97 -5.80 -3.81
N VAL A 61 -0.47 -4.58 -3.95
CA VAL A 61 -0.85 -3.68 -5.05
C VAL A 61 -0.42 -4.25 -6.41
N ILE A 62 0.81 -4.73 -6.52
CA ILE A 62 1.33 -5.30 -7.77
C ILE A 62 0.57 -6.58 -8.16
N TYR A 63 0.28 -7.47 -7.21
CA TYR A 63 -0.34 -8.75 -7.53
C TYR A 63 -1.86 -8.69 -7.68
N TYR A 64 -2.55 -7.74 -7.06
CA TYR A 64 -4.01 -7.69 -7.06
C TYR A 64 -4.60 -6.46 -7.78
N LEU A 65 -4.02 -5.27 -7.61
CA LEU A 65 -4.55 -4.05 -8.22
C LEU A 65 -4.09 -3.87 -9.66
N PHE A 66 -2.82 -4.15 -9.95
CA PHE A 66 -2.25 -3.97 -11.28
C PHE A 66 -2.91 -4.85 -12.36
N PRO A 67 -3.19 -6.15 -12.15
CA PRO A 67 -3.85 -6.98 -13.16
C PRO A 67 -5.29 -6.54 -13.40
N GLY A 68 -6.01 -6.14 -12.35
CA GLY A 68 -7.37 -5.61 -12.47
C GLY A 68 -7.41 -4.33 -13.30
N LEU A 69 -6.44 -3.43 -13.09
CA LEU A 69 -6.31 -2.21 -13.88
C LEU A 69 -6.01 -2.52 -15.36
N LEU A 70 -5.12 -3.47 -15.64
CA LEU A 70 -4.80 -3.91 -17.00
C LEU A 70 -6.02 -4.48 -17.73
N ILE A 71 -6.85 -5.28 -17.03
CA ILE A 71 -8.08 -5.84 -17.61
C ILE A 71 -9.06 -4.73 -17.99
N ILE A 72 -9.25 -3.73 -17.11
CA ILE A 72 -10.14 -2.60 -17.37
C ILE A 72 -9.65 -1.78 -18.57
N VAL A 73 -8.35 -1.49 -18.62
CA VAL A 73 -7.73 -0.77 -19.74
C VAL A 73 -7.88 -1.56 -21.03
N ALA A 74 -7.59 -2.86 -21.03
CA ALA A 74 -7.73 -3.72 -22.20
C ALA A 74 -9.19 -3.78 -22.70
N ALA A 75 -10.17 -3.88 -21.79
CA ALA A 75 -11.58 -3.88 -22.13
C ALA A 75 -12.04 -2.54 -22.73
N LEU A 76 -11.55 -1.43 -22.18
CA LEU A 76 -11.81 -0.09 -22.73
C LEU A 76 -11.19 0.07 -24.11
N THR A 77 -9.93 -0.33 -24.29
CA THR A 77 -9.24 -0.27 -25.59
C THR A 77 -9.95 -1.13 -26.63
N PHE A 78 -10.40 -2.33 -26.27
CA PHE A 78 -11.15 -3.20 -27.17
C PHE A 78 -12.45 -2.53 -27.64
N ARG A 79 -13.26 -2.01 -26.71
CA ARG A 79 -14.49 -1.28 -27.03
C ARG A 79 -14.25 -0.05 -27.89
N PHE A 80 -13.19 0.71 -27.58
CA PHE A 80 -12.81 1.87 -28.40
C PHE A 80 -12.42 1.46 -29.81
N SER A 81 -11.73 0.33 -29.97
CA SER A 81 -11.32 -0.19 -31.29
C SER A 81 -12.51 -0.63 -32.13
N GLU A 82 -13.52 -1.28 -31.53
CA GLU A 82 -14.76 -1.65 -32.23
C GLU A 82 -15.52 -0.42 -32.69
N SER A 83 -15.68 0.57 -31.81
CA SER A 83 -16.35 1.83 -32.16
C SER A 83 -15.63 2.58 -33.28
N PHE A 84 -14.29 2.59 -33.27
CA PHE A 84 -13.50 3.19 -34.35
C PHE A 84 -13.64 2.43 -35.67
N ARG A 85 -13.73 1.09 -35.60
CA ARG A 85 -13.91 0.22 -36.77
C ARG A 85 -15.29 0.40 -37.39
N GLU A 86 -16.34 0.49 -36.57
CA GLU A 86 -17.70 0.80 -37.01
C GLU A 86 -17.77 2.18 -37.68
N MET A 87 -17.16 3.20 -37.06
CA MET A 87 -17.10 4.55 -37.63
C MET A 87 -16.38 4.59 -38.99
N LEU A 88 -15.29 3.83 -39.16
CA LEU A 88 -14.57 3.70 -40.43
C LEU A 88 -15.41 3.01 -41.52
N ILE A 89 -16.14 1.95 -41.16
CA ILE A 89 -17.04 1.25 -42.09
C ILE A 89 -18.19 2.17 -42.53
N GLU A 90 -18.77 2.94 -41.60
CA GLU A 90 -19.84 3.89 -41.91
C GLU A 90 -19.36 5.04 -42.81
N LEU A 91 -18.13 5.53 -42.60
CA LEU A 91 -17.49 6.50 -43.48
C LEU A 91 -17.27 5.92 -44.89
N LEU A 92 -16.74 4.70 -45.00
CA LEU A 92 -16.52 4.03 -46.29
C LEU A 92 -17.83 3.79 -47.06
N MET A 93 -18.91 3.39 -46.36
CA MET A 93 -20.25 3.23 -46.94
C MET A 93 -20.85 4.54 -47.47
N LYS A 94 -20.46 5.70 -46.93
CA LYS A 94 -20.91 7.02 -47.44
C LYS A 94 -20.18 7.48 -48.70
N PHE A 95 -19.06 6.85 -49.05
CA PHE A 95 -18.24 7.21 -50.22
C PHE A 95 -18.38 6.21 -51.39
N ILE A 96 -19.16 5.14 -51.23
CA ILE A 96 -19.58 4.20 -52.28
C ILE A 96 -21.00 4.57 -52.72
#